data_AF-G0R5P9-F1
#
_entry.id   AF-G0R5P9-F1
#
_cell.length_a   1.000
_cell.length_b   1.000
_cell.length_c   1.000
_cell.angle_alpha   90.00
_cell.angle_beta   90.00
_cell.angle_gamma   90.00
#
_symmetry.space_group_name_H-M   'P 1'
#
loop_
_entity.id
_entity.type
_entity.pdbx_description
1 polymer ?
#
loop_
_entity_poly.entity_id
_entity_poly.type
_entity_poly.pdbx_seq_one_letter_code
_entity_poly.pdbx_strand_id
1 'polypeptide(L)'
;MTENNSAENVTFLKSLNPLNVLLEEMKQPSVKKRAQTIKTFTTISIALGPEKTRVFLIPFINQLFKDEEEIQRELIKLIPQLINYIGGQYHAHLLMDIIFNQLQKQEEVQIRDELLICIKQIFKQINLKHFEKILMDFTNRTLQNDNFRQKEISIILMPEFFTELDEENQKEIIENIEKLSTDPTPMIRKIICQSLVFFGKIIPIFPENTFIQIFENFLQDESDFVRVPLLEILIILKQKIQSKTQEELNNIFIEKILQDKSIKIKCNLIEQIELIVNSFEKNIINQFYIPSLLEFLGENADNEVKIKFLQNILNIYQFIPNFSQLFIPKLKLLIKEKGIQIKNNLGDAIINLLQEGNIDLLKILESFFEELLEESDNEQKFKLFKKIKDFKKFQQNLSSNVIQTIIKSIENISQSKKWRVRTSALNTISRLVHEANLQQNQVDKTFFQIIKNLLKDNTAEVRLESAKTLGLLAKNFPPEFTQNFILPEFYELFENNNYLLRIGAFFSIKYTIQSLSQSYIFTQIKDLLEKGAIDKVPNIKIVVLEIIEEIIKHFGANNTDNIYQILNNLAKDKDNQVKQKAIYILKQQQ
;
A
#
# COMPACT_ATOMS: atom_id res chain seq x y z
N MET A 1 23.98 0.14 36.01
CA MET A 1 22.93 0.15 37.05
C MET A 1 21.83 -0.89 36.82
N THR A 2 21.99 -1.83 35.88
CA THR A 2 20.96 -2.82 35.51
C THR A 2 21.21 -4.24 36.04
N GLU A 3 22.39 -4.53 36.61
CA GLU A 3 22.73 -5.87 37.11
C GLU A 3 22.37 -6.09 38.60
N ASN A 4 22.22 -5.03 39.40
CA ASN A 4 21.87 -5.17 40.83
C ASN A 4 20.37 -5.38 41.09
N ASN A 5 19.48 -4.94 40.19
CA ASN A 5 18.02 -5.11 40.35
C ASN A 5 17.51 -6.52 40.04
N SER A 6 18.29 -7.35 39.34
CA SER A 6 17.92 -8.74 39.02
C SER A 6 18.26 -9.70 40.17
N ALA A 7 19.38 -9.47 40.86
CA ALA A 7 19.83 -10.30 41.97
C ALA A 7 18.92 -10.19 43.22
N GLU A 8 18.47 -8.98 43.56
CA GLU A 8 17.58 -8.71 44.70
C GLU A 8 16.16 -9.26 44.47
N ASN A 9 15.63 -9.17 43.24
CA ASN A 9 14.34 -9.76 42.89
C ASN A 9 14.35 -11.29 42.93
N VAL A 10 15.47 -11.93 42.53
CA VAL A 10 15.62 -13.40 42.55
C VAL A 10 15.72 -13.93 43.99
N THR A 11 16.32 -13.18 44.91
CA THR A 11 16.40 -13.58 46.33
C THR A 11 15.06 -13.44 47.06
N PHE A 12 14.30 -12.38 46.78
CA PHE A 12 12.94 -12.22 47.30
C PHE A 12 11.97 -13.29 46.78
N LEU A 13 12.02 -13.60 45.48
CA LEU A 13 11.19 -14.64 44.87
C LEU A 13 11.51 -16.06 45.34
N LYS A 14 12.72 -16.35 45.85
CA LYS A 14 13.01 -17.67 46.46
C LYS A 14 12.31 -17.89 47.80
N SER A 15 11.94 -16.81 48.50
CA SER A 15 11.28 -16.85 49.81
C SER A 15 9.76 -17.07 49.74
N LEU A 16 9.14 -16.65 48.63
CA LEU A 16 7.77 -16.94 48.24
C LEU A 16 7.79 -18.15 47.32
N ASN A 17 6.82 -19.07 47.35
CA ASN A 17 6.78 -20.13 46.34
C ASN A 17 6.54 -19.47 44.96
N PRO A 18 7.53 -19.40 44.04
CA PRO A 18 7.42 -18.59 42.81
C PRO A 18 6.24 -19.02 41.94
N LEU A 19 5.88 -20.31 42.03
CA LEU A 19 4.75 -20.89 41.33
C LEU A 19 3.41 -20.32 41.84
N ASN A 20 3.27 -20.07 43.14
CA ASN A 20 2.04 -19.56 43.72
C ASN A 20 1.80 -18.11 43.31
N VAL A 21 2.85 -17.29 43.28
CA VAL A 21 2.78 -15.89 42.80
C VAL A 21 2.35 -15.85 41.34
N LEU A 22 2.97 -16.69 40.50
CA LEU A 22 2.60 -16.81 39.08
C LEU A 22 1.15 -17.29 38.90
N LEU A 23 0.70 -18.27 39.68
CA LEU A 23 -0.67 -18.76 39.62
C LEU A 23 -1.69 -17.68 40.01
N GLU A 24 -1.35 -16.81 40.97
CA GLU A 24 -2.22 -15.67 41.33
C GLU A 24 -2.22 -14.58 40.25
N GLU A 25 -1.06 -14.24 39.69
CA GLU A 25 -0.99 -13.26 38.61
C GLU A 25 -1.72 -13.72 37.33
N MET A 26 -1.68 -15.02 37.03
CA MET A 26 -2.39 -15.59 35.88
C MET A 26 -3.91 -15.71 36.09
N LYS A 27 -4.43 -15.52 37.31
CA LYS A 27 -5.88 -15.44 37.58
C LYS A 27 -6.48 -14.06 37.31
N GLN A 28 -5.67 -13.07 36.93
CA GLN A 28 -6.18 -11.72 36.68
C GLN A 28 -7.15 -11.70 35.49
N PRO A 29 -8.26 -10.95 35.57
CA PRO A 29 -9.26 -10.90 34.50
C PRO A 29 -8.75 -10.20 33.23
N SER A 30 -7.72 -9.36 33.36
CA SER A 30 -7.17 -8.60 32.23
C SER A 30 -6.18 -9.44 31.43
N VAL A 31 -6.57 -9.79 30.20
CA VAL A 31 -5.74 -10.47 29.18
C VAL A 31 -4.37 -9.82 29.04
N LYS A 32 -4.32 -8.50 28.86
CA LYS A 32 -3.07 -7.73 28.74
C LYS A 32 -2.11 -7.92 29.92
N LYS A 33 -2.64 -8.03 31.14
CA LYS A 33 -1.81 -8.20 32.34
C LYS A 33 -1.28 -9.63 32.40
N ARG A 34 -2.13 -10.63 32.10
CA ARG A 34 -1.71 -12.03 31.97
C ARG A 34 -0.64 -12.21 30.88
N ALA A 35 -0.83 -11.56 29.72
CA ALA A 35 0.15 -11.52 28.63
C ALA A 35 1.49 -10.90 29.09
N GLN A 36 1.43 -9.85 29.92
CA GLN A 36 2.62 -9.24 30.49
C GLN A 36 3.31 -10.14 31.53
N THR A 37 2.55 -10.90 32.32
CA THR A 37 3.06 -11.92 33.24
C THR A 37 3.80 -13.05 32.50
N ILE A 38 3.37 -13.46 31.30
CA ILE A 38 4.08 -14.48 30.51
C ILE A 38 5.55 -14.08 30.26
N LYS A 39 5.83 -12.79 30.09
CA LYS A 39 7.19 -12.30 29.86
C LYS A 39 8.13 -12.53 31.04
N THR A 40 7.60 -12.73 32.25
CA THR A 40 8.41 -13.00 33.46
C THR A 40 8.71 -14.49 33.65
N PHE A 41 8.18 -15.37 32.79
CA PHE A 41 8.37 -16.82 32.91
C PHE A 41 9.84 -17.25 32.80
N THR A 42 10.69 -16.51 32.08
CA THR A 42 12.14 -16.73 32.08
C THR A 42 12.75 -16.49 33.46
N THR A 43 12.41 -15.37 34.11
CA THR A 43 12.82 -15.05 35.49
C THR A 43 12.35 -16.11 36.48
N ILE A 44 11.12 -16.59 36.31
CA ILE A 44 10.55 -17.62 37.18
C ILE A 44 11.25 -18.96 36.94
N SER A 45 11.58 -19.29 35.70
CA SER A 45 12.37 -20.49 35.40
C SER A 45 13.76 -20.47 36.04
N ILE A 46 14.39 -19.29 36.15
CA ILE A 46 15.65 -19.10 36.90
C ILE A 46 15.43 -19.40 38.39
N ALA A 47 14.35 -18.88 38.99
CA ALA A 47 14.07 -19.06 40.40
C ALA A 47 13.71 -20.53 40.75
N LEU A 48 12.97 -21.21 39.88
CA LEU A 48 12.58 -22.61 40.03
C LEU A 48 13.75 -23.58 39.82
N GLY A 49 14.64 -23.26 38.88
CA GLY A 49 15.68 -24.15 38.40
C GLY A 49 15.17 -25.20 37.41
N PRO A 50 16.07 -25.86 36.66
CA PRO A 50 15.72 -26.67 35.49
C PRO A 50 14.71 -27.79 35.73
N GLU A 51 14.88 -28.54 36.81
CA GLU A 51 14.01 -29.68 37.13
C GLU A 51 12.57 -29.24 37.41
N LYS A 52 12.39 -28.23 38.25
CA LYS A 52 11.07 -27.70 38.59
C LYS A 52 10.43 -26.97 37.40
N THR A 53 11.23 -26.30 36.56
CA THR A 53 10.73 -25.71 35.30
C THR A 53 10.11 -26.80 34.42
N ARG A 54 10.79 -27.94 34.23
CA ARG A 54 10.27 -29.07 33.46
C ARG A 54 9.01 -29.70 34.06
N VAL A 55 9.01 -29.94 35.37
CA VAL A 55 7.92 -30.67 36.04
C VAL A 55 6.67 -29.82 36.24
N PHE A 56 6.82 -28.51 36.49
CA PHE A 56 5.71 -27.64 36.85
C PHE A 56 5.40 -26.59 35.80
N LEU A 57 6.39 -25.85 35.32
CA LEU A 57 6.15 -24.71 34.43
C LEU A 57 5.80 -25.15 33.01
N ILE A 58 6.47 -26.17 32.46
CA ILE A 58 6.20 -26.67 31.11
C ILE A 58 4.76 -27.22 30.97
N PRO A 59 4.25 -28.08 31.87
CA PRO A 59 2.85 -28.49 31.84
C PRO A 59 1.87 -27.31 31.97
N PHE A 60 2.20 -26.32 32.80
CA PHE A 60 1.39 -25.11 32.95
C PHE A 60 1.33 -24.29 31.65
N ILE A 61 2.46 -24.08 30.98
CA ILE A 61 2.53 -23.44 29.65
C ILE A 61 1.63 -24.18 28.66
N ASN A 62 1.67 -25.52 28.63
CA ASN A 62 0.82 -26.30 27.74
C ASN A 62 -0.69 -26.11 28.02
N GLN A 63 -1.07 -25.90 29.29
CA GLN A 63 -2.46 -25.59 29.65
C GLN A 63 -2.88 -24.21 29.17
N LEU A 64 -1.98 -23.21 29.23
CA LEU A 64 -2.26 -21.83 28.81
C LEU A 64 -2.51 -21.69 27.30
N PHE A 65 -2.14 -22.67 26.47
CA PHE A 65 -2.54 -22.67 25.06
C PHE A 65 -4.05 -22.82 24.84
N LYS A 66 -4.81 -23.23 25.85
CA LYS A 66 -6.28 -23.26 25.81
C LYS A 66 -6.93 -21.90 26.07
N ASP A 67 -6.12 -20.89 26.38
CA ASP A 67 -6.56 -19.54 26.69
C ASP A 67 -6.73 -18.69 25.43
N GLU A 68 -6.95 -17.40 25.61
CA GLU A 68 -7.16 -16.43 24.53
C GLU A 68 -5.94 -16.27 23.61
N GLU A 69 -6.18 -15.86 22.36
CA GLU A 69 -5.14 -15.75 21.32
C GLU A 69 -3.95 -14.85 21.71
N GLU A 70 -4.19 -13.76 22.44
CA GLU A 70 -3.11 -12.86 22.90
C GLU A 70 -2.14 -13.57 23.84
N ILE A 71 -2.64 -14.48 24.68
CA ILE A 71 -1.82 -15.32 25.57
C ILE A 71 -1.03 -16.32 24.72
N GLN A 72 -1.69 -17.00 23.77
CA GLN A 72 -1.03 -17.96 22.89
C GLN A 72 0.16 -17.33 22.15
N ARG A 73 -0.03 -16.14 21.56
CA ARG A 73 1.05 -15.44 20.84
C ARG A 73 2.23 -15.07 21.73
N GLU A 74 2.00 -14.67 22.98
CA GLU A 74 3.10 -14.40 23.92
C GLU A 74 3.81 -15.69 24.37
N LEU A 75 3.08 -16.82 24.52
CA LEU A 75 3.70 -18.11 24.79
C LEU A 75 4.59 -18.57 23.63
N ILE A 76 4.13 -18.40 22.39
CA ILE A 76 4.88 -18.77 21.18
C ILE A 76 6.22 -18.02 21.13
N LYS A 77 6.24 -16.73 21.48
CA LYS A 77 7.48 -15.92 21.55
C LYS A 77 8.39 -16.35 22.69
N LEU A 78 7.82 -16.82 23.80
CA LEU A 78 8.56 -17.23 24.99
C LEU A 78 9.26 -18.59 24.81
N ILE A 79 8.58 -19.57 24.20
CA ILE A 79 9.02 -20.97 24.18
C ILE A 79 10.47 -21.17 23.71
N PRO A 80 10.93 -20.57 22.59
CA PRO A 80 12.31 -20.76 22.14
C PRO A 80 13.36 -20.28 23.15
N GLN A 81 13.00 -19.36 24.04
CA GLN A 81 13.88 -18.81 25.07
C GLN A 81 14.04 -19.77 26.27
N LEU A 82 13.15 -20.77 26.39
CA LEU A 82 13.10 -21.69 27.54
C LEU A 82 14.13 -22.83 27.49
N ILE A 83 14.81 -23.04 26.36
CA ILE A 83 15.73 -24.18 26.16
C ILE A 83 16.82 -24.23 27.24
N ASN A 84 17.46 -23.10 27.54
CA ASN A 84 18.51 -23.05 28.58
C ASN A 84 17.92 -23.23 29.98
N TYR A 85 16.69 -22.76 30.20
CA TYR A 85 16.04 -22.81 31.51
C TYR A 85 15.42 -24.18 31.85
N ILE A 86 15.25 -25.07 30.88
CA ILE A 86 14.86 -26.47 31.09
C ILE A 86 16.06 -27.42 31.23
N GLY A 87 17.28 -26.90 31.32
CA GLY A 87 18.50 -27.72 31.47
C GLY A 87 19.22 -28.01 30.15
N GLY A 88 18.96 -27.21 29.12
CA GLY A 88 19.67 -27.25 27.84
C GLY A 88 19.00 -28.12 26.78
N GLN A 89 19.67 -28.22 25.63
CA GLN A 89 19.12 -28.80 24.39
C GLN A 89 18.59 -30.23 24.51
N TYR A 90 19.15 -31.08 25.38
CA TYR A 90 18.69 -32.48 25.54
C TYR A 90 17.26 -32.60 26.08
N HIS A 91 16.74 -31.55 26.71
CA HIS A 91 15.36 -31.48 27.20
C HIS A 91 14.41 -30.76 26.23
N ALA A 92 14.90 -30.30 25.07
CA ALA A 92 14.09 -29.52 24.12
C ALA A 92 12.89 -30.28 23.56
N HIS A 93 12.89 -31.62 23.59
CA HIS A 93 11.74 -32.45 23.22
C HIS A 93 10.46 -32.03 23.95
N LEU A 94 10.55 -31.58 25.21
CA LEU A 94 9.39 -31.12 25.98
C LEU A 94 8.73 -29.88 25.36
N LEU A 95 9.52 -28.99 24.76
CA LEU A 95 9.02 -27.80 24.07
C LEU A 95 8.53 -28.15 22.67
N MET A 96 9.26 -29.02 21.96
CA MET A 96 8.84 -29.53 20.65
C MET A 96 7.48 -30.22 20.73
N ASP A 97 7.26 -31.07 21.75
CA ASP A 97 5.99 -31.75 21.96
C ASP A 97 4.83 -30.77 22.16
N ILE A 98 5.03 -29.67 22.89
CA ILE A 98 4.02 -28.62 23.02
C ILE A 98 3.69 -28.06 21.64
N ILE A 99 4.70 -27.59 20.91
CA ILE A 99 4.48 -26.93 19.62
C ILE A 99 3.87 -27.89 18.59
N PHE A 100 4.37 -29.11 18.48
CA PHE A 100 3.82 -30.15 17.60
C PHE A 100 2.35 -30.45 17.92
N ASN A 101 1.99 -30.57 19.20
CA ASN A 101 0.60 -30.77 19.59
C ASN A 101 -0.29 -29.57 19.26
N GLN A 102 0.22 -28.35 19.41
CA GLN A 102 -0.54 -27.15 19.06
C GLN A 102 -0.68 -26.98 17.55
N LEU A 103 0.36 -27.26 16.76
CA LEU A 103 0.31 -27.24 15.29
C LEU A 103 -0.80 -28.15 14.75
N GLN A 104 -0.97 -29.34 15.33
CA GLN A 104 -2.02 -30.27 14.91
C GLN A 104 -3.43 -29.82 15.30
N LYS A 105 -3.59 -29.02 16.36
CA LYS A 105 -4.91 -28.63 16.90
C LYS A 105 -5.36 -27.24 16.46
N GLN A 106 -4.43 -26.37 16.11
CA GLN A 106 -4.73 -24.96 15.90
C GLN A 106 -5.47 -24.73 14.58
N GLU A 107 -6.66 -24.13 14.66
CA GLU A 107 -7.48 -23.80 13.49
C GLU A 107 -7.09 -22.45 12.86
N GLU A 108 -6.72 -21.47 13.69
CA GLU A 108 -6.35 -20.12 13.28
C GLU A 108 -5.02 -20.10 12.50
N VAL A 109 -5.08 -19.66 11.23
CA VAL A 109 -3.95 -19.72 10.29
C VAL A 109 -2.77 -18.87 10.79
N GLN A 110 -3.04 -17.67 11.29
CA GLN A 110 -1.98 -16.77 11.76
C GLN A 110 -1.19 -17.36 12.93
N ILE A 111 -1.87 -18.02 13.87
CA ILE A 111 -1.23 -18.63 15.03
C ILE A 111 -0.45 -19.88 14.60
N ARG A 112 -0.96 -20.65 13.64
CA ARG A 112 -0.25 -21.78 13.06
C ARG A 112 1.06 -21.34 12.38
N ASP A 113 1.05 -20.24 11.64
CA ASP A 113 2.26 -19.68 11.02
C ASP A 113 3.28 -19.23 12.09
N GLU A 114 2.82 -18.59 13.17
CA GLU A 114 3.69 -18.24 14.30
C GLU A 114 4.27 -19.48 15.01
N LEU A 115 3.50 -20.56 15.16
CA LEU A 115 3.97 -21.84 15.70
C LEU A 115 5.03 -22.49 14.79
N LEU A 116 4.84 -22.45 13.47
CA LEU A 116 5.83 -22.93 12.49
C LEU A 116 7.14 -22.13 12.59
N ILE A 117 7.06 -20.82 12.77
CA ILE A 117 8.25 -19.98 13.01
C ILE A 117 8.91 -20.36 14.34
N CYS A 118 8.12 -20.57 15.40
CA CYS A 118 8.63 -20.95 16.72
C CYS A 118 9.39 -22.28 16.70
N ILE A 119 8.84 -23.34 16.09
CA ILE A 119 9.54 -24.62 16.02
C ILE A 119 10.84 -24.52 15.21
N LYS A 120 10.86 -23.74 14.11
CA LYS A 120 12.08 -23.47 13.33
C LYS A 120 13.14 -22.73 14.16
N GLN A 121 12.76 -21.87 15.09
CA GLN A 121 13.69 -21.23 16.03
C GLN A 121 14.24 -22.21 17.07
N ILE A 122 13.45 -23.19 17.49
CA ILE A 122 13.91 -24.27 18.38
C ILE A 122 14.93 -25.13 17.64
N PHE A 123 14.63 -25.54 16.41
CA PHE A 123 15.51 -26.36 15.57
C PHE A 123 16.91 -25.77 15.41
N LYS A 124 17.03 -24.44 15.28
CA LYS A 124 18.32 -23.73 15.19
C LYS A 124 19.16 -23.74 16.46
N GLN A 125 18.60 -24.13 17.61
CA GLN A 125 19.26 -24.08 18.92
C GLN A 125 19.59 -25.46 19.49
N ILE A 126 19.25 -26.53 18.78
CA ILE A 126 19.38 -27.91 19.27
C ILE A 126 20.10 -28.79 18.24
N ASN A 127 20.73 -29.85 18.72
CA ASN A 127 21.24 -30.90 17.84
C ASN A 127 20.07 -31.77 17.34
N LEU A 128 19.61 -31.51 16.12
CA LEU A 128 18.47 -32.21 15.50
C LEU A 128 18.71 -33.70 15.32
N LYS A 129 19.94 -34.12 15.04
CA LYS A 129 20.30 -35.54 14.92
C LYS A 129 19.98 -36.34 16.18
N HIS A 130 20.09 -35.72 17.37
CA HIS A 130 19.73 -36.38 18.62
C HIS A 130 18.21 -36.67 18.72
N PHE A 131 17.39 -35.90 18.02
CA PHE A 131 15.93 -35.96 18.06
C PHE A 131 15.31 -36.54 16.78
N GLU A 132 16.12 -37.10 15.90
CA GLU A 132 15.72 -37.68 14.62
C GLU A 132 14.49 -38.59 14.72
N LYS A 133 14.47 -39.53 15.68
CA LYS A 133 13.31 -40.40 15.91
C LYS A 133 12.02 -39.61 16.19
N ILE A 134 12.08 -38.56 17.00
CA ILE A 134 10.91 -37.72 17.33
C ILE A 134 10.42 -36.98 16.08
N LEU A 135 11.36 -36.47 15.27
CA LEU A 135 11.06 -35.75 14.02
C LEU A 135 10.40 -36.68 12.99
N MET A 136 10.92 -37.90 12.83
CA MET A 136 10.35 -38.90 11.93
C MET A 136 9.01 -39.45 12.42
N ASP A 137 8.88 -39.76 13.72
CA ASP A 137 7.61 -40.21 14.32
C ASP A 137 6.49 -39.14 14.21
N PHE A 138 6.86 -37.86 14.26
CA PHE A 138 5.92 -36.77 14.01
C PHE A 138 5.55 -36.71 12.53
N THR A 139 6.54 -36.71 11.64
CA THR A 139 6.37 -36.60 10.18
C THR A 139 5.52 -37.73 9.62
N ASN A 140 5.80 -38.98 9.99
CA ASN A 140 5.07 -40.13 9.46
C ASN A 140 3.61 -40.13 9.91
N ARG A 141 3.34 -39.72 11.15
CA ARG A 141 1.98 -39.64 11.71
C ARG A 141 1.13 -38.57 11.04
N THR A 142 1.69 -37.41 10.77
CA THR A 142 0.99 -36.28 10.14
C THR A 142 0.80 -36.48 8.64
N LEU A 143 1.77 -37.08 7.94
CA LEU A 143 1.65 -37.39 6.52
C LEU A 143 0.59 -38.47 6.23
N GLN A 144 0.38 -39.41 7.16
CA GLN A 144 -0.68 -40.42 7.08
C GLN A 144 -2.08 -39.89 7.42
N ASN A 145 -2.20 -38.64 7.87
CA ASN A 145 -3.49 -38.07 8.23
C ASN A 145 -4.29 -37.68 6.98
N ASP A 146 -5.59 -37.97 6.97
CA ASP A 146 -6.49 -37.62 5.85
C ASP A 146 -6.66 -36.10 5.67
N ASN A 147 -6.50 -35.34 6.75
CA ASN A 147 -6.59 -33.88 6.69
C ASN A 147 -5.33 -33.30 6.05
N PHE A 148 -5.50 -32.70 4.86
CA PHE A 148 -4.40 -32.09 4.11
C PHE A 148 -3.62 -31.03 4.91
N ARG A 149 -4.27 -30.33 5.86
CA ARG A 149 -3.60 -29.34 6.72
C ARG A 149 -2.57 -29.97 7.67
N GLN A 150 -2.76 -31.24 8.04
CA GLN A 150 -1.79 -31.97 8.86
C GLN A 150 -0.56 -32.34 8.03
N LYS A 151 -0.78 -32.80 6.80
CA LYS A 151 0.30 -33.08 5.85
C LYS A 151 1.11 -31.82 5.55
N GLU A 152 0.44 -30.69 5.32
CA GLU A 152 1.04 -29.37 5.09
C GLU A 152 2.10 -29.01 6.13
N ILE A 153 1.78 -29.20 7.42
CA ILE A 153 2.71 -28.91 8.52
C ILE A 153 4.02 -29.68 8.35
N SER A 154 3.96 -30.97 8.08
CA SER A 154 5.17 -31.77 7.90
C SER A 154 5.92 -31.44 6.63
N ILE A 155 5.22 -31.18 5.52
CA ILE A 155 5.86 -30.77 4.27
C ILE A 155 6.68 -29.49 4.48
N ILE A 156 6.16 -28.52 5.23
CA ILE A 156 6.86 -27.26 5.53
C ILE A 156 8.07 -27.47 6.46
N LEU A 157 8.04 -28.48 7.33
CA LEU A 157 9.08 -28.72 8.33
C LEU A 157 10.21 -29.62 7.85
N MET A 158 9.95 -30.59 6.96
CA MET A 158 10.97 -31.54 6.47
C MET A 158 12.27 -30.87 5.99
N PRO A 159 12.25 -29.78 5.19
CA PRO A 159 13.48 -29.12 4.75
C PRO A 159 14.37 -28.59 5.88
N GLU A 160 13.80 -28.29 7.05
CA GLU A 160 14.49 -27.63 8.17
C GLU A 160 15.41 -28.59 8.94
N PHE A 161 15.16 -29.90 8.85
CA PHE A 161 15.94 -30.91 9.56
C PHE A 161 16.52 -31.99 8.65
N PHE A 162 16.17 -32.01 7.37
CA PHE A 162 16.58 -33.05 6.41
C PHE A 162 18.09 -33.34 6.39
N THR A 163 18.94 -32.30 6.40
CA THR A 163 20.40 -32.46 6.32
C THR A 163 21.03 -33.06 7.58
N GLU A 164 20.30 -33.06 8.70
CA GLU A 164 20.77 -33.56 9.99
C GLU A 164 20.41 -35.03 10.24
N LEU A 165 19.53 -35.58 9.40
CA LEU A 165 19.09 -36.98 9.45
C LEU A 165 20.17 -37.93 8.91
N ASP A 166 20.05 -39.21 9.27
CA ASP A 166 20.79 -40.31 8.66
C ASP A 166 20.29 -40.62 7.24
N GLU A 167 21.07 -41.43 6.52
CA GLU A 167 20.79 -41.74 5.11
C GLU A 167 19.48 -42.52 4.90
N GLU A 168 19.03 -43.29 5.90
CA GLU A 168 17.80 -44.07 5.83
C GLU A 168 16.58 -43.15 5.94
N ASN A 169 16.57 -42.25 6.93
CA ASN A 169 15.50 -41.27 7.11
C ASN A 169 15.51 -40.20 6.00
N GLN A 170 16.67 -39.84 5.46
CA GLN A 170 16.74 -38.99 4.27
C GLN A 170 16.07 -39.66 3.06
N LYS A 171 16.33 -40.96 2.82
CA LYS A 171 15.65 -41.74 1.77
C LYS A 171 14.14 -41.77 1.98
N GLU A 172 13.68 -42.03 3.20
CA GLU A 172 12.25 -42.03 3.52
C GLU A 172 11.59 -40.67 3.22
N ILE A 173 12.24 -39.55 3.55
CA ILE A 173 11.73 -38.21 3.20
C ILE A 173 11.67 -38.00 1.69
N ILE A 174 12.69 -38.44 0.95
CA ILE A 174 12.71 -38.33 -0.52
C ILE A 174 11.55 -39.12 -1.13
N GLU A 175 11.35 -40.37 -0.71
CA GLU A 175 10.23 -41.22 -1.16
C GLU A 175 8.87 -40.60 -0.84
N ASN A 176 8.73 -40.01 0.36
CA ASN A 176 7.52 -39.30 0.76
C ASN A 176 7.25 -38.07 -0.13
N ILE A 177 8.29 -37.30 -0.48
CA ILE A 177 8.16 -36.13 -1.37
C ILE A 177 7.77 -36.57 -2.78
N GLU A 178 8.40 -37.61 -3.33
CA GLU A 178 8.04 -38.18 -4.63
C GLU A 178 6.57 -38.61 -4.65
N LYS A 179 6.13 -39.33 -3.63
CA LYS A 179 4.72 -39.75 -3.51
C LYS A 179 3.77 -38.57 -3.40
N LEU A 180 4.05 -37.60 -2.53
CA LEU A 180 3.19 -36.43 -2.31
C LEU A 180 3.17 -35.47 -3.52
N SER A 181 4.20 -35.49 -4.36
CA SER A 181 4.24 -34.73 -5.62
C SER A 181 3.16 -35.14 -6.61
N THR A 182 2.63 -36.36 -6.48
CA THR A 182 1.54 -36.90 -7.30
C THR A 182 0.25 -37.10 -6.51
N ASP A 183 0.13 -36.51 -5.31
CA ASP A 183 -1.07 -36.62 -4.47
C ASP A 183 -2.31 -36.13 -5.24
N PRO A 184 -3.47 -36.82 -5.15
CA PRO A 184 -4.67 -36.42 -5.86
C PRO A 184 -5.16 -35.01 -5.48
N THR A 185 -4.80 -34.52 -4.28
CA THR A 185 -5.18 -33.20 -3.78
C THR A 185 -4.26 -32.11 -4.34
N PRO A 186 -4.75 -31.18 -5.19
CA PRO A 186 -3.90 -30.15 -5.79
C PRO A 186 -3.21 -29.23 -4.76
N MET A 187 -3.85 -29.01 -3.61
CA MET A 187 -3.26 -28.20 -2.53
C MET A 187 -1.99 -28.87 -1.95
N ILE A 188 -1.95 -30.20 -1.81
CA ILE A 188 -0.76 -30.91 -1.35
C ILE A 188 0.36 -30.79 -2.38
N ARG A 189 0.06 -31.02 -3.65
CA ARG A 189 1.05 -30.85 -4.74
C ARG A 189 1.60 -29.43 -4.79
N LYS A 190 0.77 -28.43 -4.58
CA LYS A 190 1.19 -27.02 -4.48
C LYS A 190 2.18 -26.82 -3.33
N ILE A 191 1.88 -27.34 -2.14
CA ILE A 191 2.75 -27.18 -0.96
C ILE A 191 4.07 -27.92 -1.17
N ILE A 192 4.07 -29.10 -1.80
CA ILE A 192 5.31 -29.80 -2.19
C ILE A 192 6.11 -28.96 -3.19
N CYS A 193 5.47 -28.43 -4.23
CA CYS A 193 6.11 -27.55 -5.21
C CYS A 193 6.77 -26.34 -4.51
N GLN A 194 6.06 -25.67 -3.61
CA GLN A 194 6.64 -24.58 -2.81
C GLN A 194 7.79 -25.06 -1.91
N SER A 195 7.69 -26.26 -1.35
CA SER A 195 8.75 -26.85 -0.52
C SER A 195 10.01 -27.21 -1.32
N LEU A 196 9.90 -27.50 -2.62
CA LEU A 196 11.06 -27.78 -3.48
C LEU A 196 12.03 -26.61 -3.55
N VAL A 197 11.57 -25.36 -3.33
CA VAL A 197 12.46 -24.20 -3.22
C VAL A 197 13.53 -24.40 -2.15
N PHE A 198 13.20 -25.08 -1.03
CA PHE A 198 14.15 -25.35 0.04
C PHE A 198 15.01 -26.58 -0.27
N PHE A 199 14.42 -27.66 -0.79
CA PHE A 199 15.17 -28.86 -1.18
C PHE A 199 16.17 -28.60 -2.31
N GLY A 200 15.84 -27.71 -3.25
CA GLY A 200 16.75 -27.35 -4.35
C GLY A 200 18.01 -26.66 -3.83
N LYS A 201 17.94 -25.93 -2.71
CA LYS A 201 19.10 -25.27 -2.11
C LYS A 201 20.13 -26.23 -1.51
N ILE A 202 19.72 -27.47 -1.22
CA ILE A 202 20.55 -28.49 -0.56
C ILE A 202 20.95 -29.64 -1.51
N ILE A 203 20.76 -29.50 -2.82
CA ILE A 203 21.39 -30.36 -3.83
C ILE A 203 22.93 -30.28 -3.66
N PRO A 204 23.67 -31.41 -3.65
CA PRO A 204 23.26 -32.77 -4.04
C PRO A 204 22.80 -33.70 -2.90
N ILE A 205 22.65 -33.21 -1.66
CA ILE A 205 22.14 -34.04 -0.55
C ILE A 205 20.73 -34.53 -0.88
N PHE A 206 19.88 -33.63 -1.40
CA PHE A 206 18.68 -34.05 -2.12
C PHE A 206 19.08 -34.47 -3.56
N PRO A 207 18.71 -35.68 -4.04
CA PRO A 207 19.15 -36.17 -5.34
C PRO A 207 18.66 -35.30 -6.50
N GLU A 208 19.60 -34.87 -7.35
CA GLU A 208 19.32 -34.00 -8.50
C GLU A 208 18.31 -34.61 -9.48
N ASN A 209 18.48 -35.89 -9.84
CA ASN A 209 17.58 -36.58 -10.78
C ASN A 209 16.14 -36.64 -10.26
N THR A 210 15.97 -36.97 -8.98
CA THR A 210 14.65 -36.96 -8.32
C THR A 210 14.06 -35.55 -8.34
N PHE A 211 14.86 -34.53 -8.05
CA PHE A 211 14.41 -33.13 -8.08
C PHE A 211 13.89 -32.74 -9.47
N ILE A 212 14.65 -33.03 -10.51
CA ILE A 212 14.29 -32.73 -11.90
C ILE A 212 13.00 -33.47 -12.28
N GLN A 213 12.89 -34.77 -11.95
CA GLN A 213 11.70 -35.57 -12.26
C GLN A 213 10.44 -35.00 -11.58
N ILE A 214 10.53 -34.61 -10.31
CA ILE A 214 9.40 -33.98 -9.61
C ILE A 214 9.05 -32.63 -10.25
N PHE A 215 10.06 -31.83 -10.60
CA PHE A 215 9.85 -30.54 -11.28
C PHE A 215 9.15 -30.72 -12.64
N GLU A 216 9.55 -31.70 -13.44
CA GLU A 216 8.91 -32.01 -14.73
C GLU A 216 7.46 -32.44 -14.58
N ASN A 217 7.14 -33.21 -13.54
CA ASN A 217 5.76 -33.56 -13.21
C ASN A 217 4.94 -32.31 -12.91
N PHE A 218 5.46 -31.39 -12.09
CA PHE A 218 4.76 -30.15 -11.78
C PHE A 218 4.63 -29.23 -13.00
N LEU A 219 5.60 -29.22 -13.92
CA LEU A 219 5.52 -28.45 -15.16
C LEU A 219 4.32 -28.86 -16.02
N GLN A 220 3.84 -30.09 -15.87
CA GLN A 220 2.68 -30.64 -16.58
C GLN A 220 1.43 -30.76 -15.70
N ASP A 221 1.47 -30.27 -14.46
CA ASP A 221 0.34 -30.38 -13.53
C ASP A 221 -0.91 -29.72 -14.11
N GLU A 222 -2.09 -30.29 -13.92
CA GLU A 222 -3.34 -29.70 -14.42
C GLU A 222 -3.68 -28.39 -13.68
N SER A 223 -3.31 -28.28 -12.40
CA SER A 223 -3.63 -27.14 -11.55
C SER A 223 -2.63 -26.01 -11.73
N ASP A 224 -3.12 -24.84 -12.15
CA ASP A 224 -2.28 -23.65 -12.27
C ASP A 224 -1.65 -23.20 -10.95
N PHE A 225 -2.31 -23.44 -9.82
CA PHE A 225 -1.80 -23.13 -8.49
C PHE A 225 -0.50 -23.89 -8.17
N VAL A 226 -0.33 -25.10 -8.71
CA VAL A 226 0.89 -25.91 -8.54
C VAL A 226 2.01 -25.39 -9.45
N ARG A 227 1.65 -24.85 -10.62
CA ARG A 227 2.61 -24.38 -11.62
C ARG A 227 3.15 -22.98 -11.37
N VAL A 228 2.41 -22.12 -10.64
CA VAL A 228 2.85 -20.75 -10.32
C VAL A 228 4.26 -20.65 -9.71
N PRO A 229 4.66 -21.48 -8.72
CA PRO A 229 6.00 -21.40 -8.11
C PRO A 229 7.15 -21.91 -9.01
N LEU A 230 6.87 -22.51 -10.17
CA LEU A 230 7.89 -23.19 -10.98
C LEU A 230 9.02 -22.27 -11.46
N LEU A 231 8.75 -20.99 -11.67
CA LEU A 231 9.77 -20.04 -12.07
C LEU A 231 10.88 -19.93 -11.01
N GLU A 232 10.52 -19.81 -9.74
CA GLU A 232 11.47 -19.70 -8.63
C GLU A 232 12.32 -20.98 -8.50
N ILE A 233 11.67 -22.14 -8.69
CA ILE A 233 12.33 -23.45 -8.63
C ILE A 233 13.29 -23.63 -9.80
N LEU A 234 12.90 -23.20 -11.02
CA LEU A 234 13.77 -23.27 -12.19
C LEU A 234 15.03 -22.41 -12.03
N ILE A 235 14.91 -21.24 -11.40
CA ILE A 235 16.07 -20.39 -11.09
C ILE A 235 17.03 -21.11 -10.13
N ILE A 236 16.51 -21.83 -9.13
CA ILE A 236 17.35 -22.62 -8.21
C ILE A 236 18.05 -23.77 -8.94
N LEU A 237 17.33 -24.49 -9.80
CA LEU A 237 17.91 -25.53 -10.66
C LEU A 237 19.08 -24.98 -11.49
N LYS A 238 18.87 -23.83 -12.14
CA LYS A 238 19.90 -23.15 -12.93
C LYS A 238 21.12 -22.77 -12.10
N GLN A 239 20.92 -22.29 -10.87
CA GLN A 239 22.02 -21.90 -9.98
C GLN A 239 22.84 -23.09 -9.45
N LYS A 240 22.22 -24.27 -9.34
CA LYS A 240 22.83 -25.45 -8.72
C LYS A 240 23.50 -26.39 -9.72
N ILE A 241 23.06 -26.42 -10.97
CA ILE A 241 23.54 -27.38 -11.96
C ILE A 241 24.36 -26.67 -13.04
N GLN A 242 25.60 -27.13 -13.26
CA GLN A 242 26.59 -26.49 -14.15
C GLN A 242 26.89 -27.30 -15.42
N SER A 243 26.17 -28.40 -15.68
CA SER A 243 26.41 -29.21 -16.89
C SER A 243 25.76 -28.55 -18.11
N LYS A 244 26.45 -28.56 -19.24
CA LYS A 244 25.97 -27.96 -20.50
C LYS A 244 24.64 -28.57 -20.96
N THR A 245 24.46 -29.88 -20.78
CA THR A 245 23.23 -30.59 -21.14
C THR A 245 22.05 -30.14 -20.27
N GLN A 246 22.29 -29.81 -18.99
CA GLN A 246 21.23 -29.30 -18.12
C GLN A 246 20.89 -27.84 -18.41
N GLU A 247 21.85 -27.04 -18.86
CA GLU A 247 21.58 -25.66 -19.31
C GLU A 247 20.59 -25.66 -20.48
N GLU A 248 20.77 -26.57 -21.45
CA GLU A 248 19.82 -26.76 -22.56
C GLU A 248 18.43 -27.19 -22.07
N LEU A 249 18.35 -28.08 -21.08
CA LEU A 249 17.08 -28.49 -20.46
C LEU A 249 16.39 -27.33 -19.73
N ASN A 250 17.13 -26.51 -18.98
CA ASN A 250 16.58 -25.35 -18.29
C ASN A 250 15.98 -24.34 -19.27
N ASN A 251 16.58 -24.18 -20.45
CA ASN A 251 16.06 -23.33 -21.52
C ASN A 251 14.72 -23.85 -22.05
N ILE A 252 14.60 -25.17 -22.22
CA ILE A 252 13.33 -25.81 -22.60
C ILE A 252 12.25 -25.60 -21.52
N PHE A 253 12.63 -25.65 -20.24
CA PHE A 253 11.69 -25.44 -19.14
C PHE A 253 11.16 -24.01 -19.05
N ILE A 254 12.02 -22.99 -19.19
CA ILE A 254 11.55 -21.60 -19.18
C ILE A 254 10.61 -21.35 -20.36
N GLU A 255 10.91 -21.86 -21.56
CA GLU A 255 10.03 -21.74 -22.71
C GLU A 255 8.63 -22.31 -22.43
N LYS A 256 8.54 -23.49 -21.81
CA LYS A 256 7.26 -24.10 -21.41
C LYS A 256 6.49 -23.24 -20.41
N ILE A 257 7.17 -22.66 -19.41
CA ILE A 257 6.52 -21.78 -18.43
C ILE A 257 6.01 -20.50 -19.11
N LEU A 258 6.79 -19.91 -20.01
CA LEU A 258 6.42 -18.69 -20.74
C LEU A 258 5.20 -18.89 -21.64
N GLN A 259 5.04 -20.09 -22.20
CA GLN A 259 3.92 -20.47 -23.06
C GLN A 259 2.69 -21.00 -22.28
N ASP A 260 2.71 -20.98 -20.94
CA ASP A 260 1.59 -21.46 -20.14
C ASP A 260 0.31 -20.67 -20.46
N LYS A 261 -0.82 -21.38 -20.53
CA LYS A 261 -2.12 -20.80 -20.87
C LYS A 261 -2.76 -20.08 -19.68
N SER A 262 -2.38 -20.39 -18.45
CA SER A 262 -2.99 -19.83 -17.24
C SER A 262 -2.72 -18.34 -17.11
N ILE A 263 -3.80 -17.58 -16.88
CA ILE A 263 -3.75 -16.15 -16.55
C ILE A 263 -2.87 -15.91 -15.32
N LYS A 264 -2.96 -16.77 -14.28
CA LYS A 264 -2.20 -16.59 -13.03
C LYS A 264 -0.69 -16.67 -13.26
N ILE A 265 -0.26 -17.60 -14.12
CA ILE A 265 1.17 -17.79 -14.42
C ILE A 265 1.68 -16.64 -15.27
N LYS A 266 0.91 -16.18 -16.27
CA LYS A 266 1.22 -14.96 -17.04
C LYS A 266 1.34 -13.73 -16.15
N CYS A 267 0.41 -13.56 -15.21
CA CYS A 267 0.46 -12.49 -14.22
C CYS A 267 1.70 -12.60 -13.31
N ASN A 268 2.04 -13.80 -12.84
CA ASN A 268 3.25 -14.05 -12.05
C ASN A 268 4.53 -13.74 -12.85
N LEU A 269 4.59 -14.10 -14.14
CA LEU A 269 5.71 -13.76 -15.02
C LEU A 269 5.91 -12.24 -15.12
N ILE A 270 4.83 -11.49 -15.29
CA ILE A 270 4.86 -10.01 -15.31
C ILE A 270 5.41 -9.45 -13.99
N GLU A 271 4.95 -9.97 -12.85
CA GLU A 271 5.38 -9.52 -11.52
C GLU A 271 6.86 -9.83 -11.25
N GLN A 272 7.35 -10.96 -11.75
CA GLN A 272 8.71 -11.46 -11.51
C GLN A 272 9.71 -11.04 -12.60
N ILE A 273 9.45 -9.98 -13.35
CA ILE A 273 10.33 -9.53 -14.46
C ILE A 273 11.78 -9.32 -14.02
N GLU A 274 12.00 -8.71 -12.86
CA GLU A 274 13.36 -8.47 -12.34
C GLU A 274 14.08 -9.79 -12.07
N LEU A 275 13.41 -10.75 -11.42
CA LEU A 275 13.98 -12.08 -11.18
C LEU A 275 14.31 -12.79 -12.51
N ILE A 276 13.43 -12.72 -13.50
CA ILE A 276 13.63 -13.36 -14.82
C ILE A 276 14.84 -12.73 -15.52
N VAL A 277 14.86 -11.40 -15.68
CA VAL A 277 15.90 -10.69 -16.44
C VAL A 277 17.27 -10.83 -15.78
N ASN A 278 17.33 -10.91 -14.45
CA ASN A 278 18.59 -11.10 -13.71
C ASN A 278 19.05 -12.56 -13.65
N SER A 279 18.15 -13.53 -13.83
CA SER A 279 18.48 -14.95 -13.70
C SER A 279 18.79 -15.64 -15.02
N PHE A 280 18.32 -15.13 -16.17
CA PHE A 280 18.45 -15.78 -17.47
C PHE A 280 19.30 -14.96 -18.46
N GLU A 281 19.93 -15.65 -19.40
CA GLU A 281 20.77 -15.06 -20.44
C GLU A 281 19.95 -14.15 -21.38
N LYS A 282 20.59 -13.10 -21.91
CA LYS A 282 19.92 -12.11 -22.78
C LYS A 282 19.27 -12.72 -24.03
N ASN A 283 19.81 -13.82 -24.56
CA ASN A 283 19.20 -14.53 -25.70
C ASN A 283 17.82 -15.07 -25.33
N ILE A 284 17.66 -15.70 -24.17
CA ILE A 284 16.38 -16.24 -23.68
C ILE A 284 15.38 -15.09 -23.48
N ILE A 285 15.84 -14.01 -22.83
CA ILE A 285 15.02 -12.82 -22.60
C ILE A 285 14.51 -12.24 -23.92
N ASN A 286 15.40 -12.04 -24.89
CA ASN A 286 15.04 -11.40 -26.15
C ASN A 286 14.25 -12.31 -27.11
N GLN A 287 14.53 -13.62 -27.12
CA GLN A 287 13.91 -14.57 -28.06
C GLN A 287 12.58 -15.13 -27.55
N PHE A 288 12.40 -15.26 -26.24
CA PHE A 288 11.21 -15.91 -25.67
C PHE A 288 10.41 -14.99 -24.76
N TYR A 289 11.07 -14.33 -23.79
CA TYR A 289 10.34 -13.57 -22.77
C TYR A 289 9.72 -12.28 -23.30
N ILE A 290 10.49 -11.45 -24.01
CA ILE A 290 10.00 -10.19 -24.60
C ILE A 290 8.85 -10.45 -25.60
N PRO A 291 8.95 -11.43 -26.53
CA PRO A 291 7.82 -11.78 -27.39
C PRO A 291 6.57 -12.21 -26.61
N SER A 292 6.72 -13.01 -25.55
CA SER A 292 5.59 -13.43 -24.70
C SER A 292 4.92 -12.22 -24.03
N LEU A 293 5.71 -11.27 -23.53
CA LEU A 293 5.21 -10.01 -22.98
C LEU A 293 4.45 -9.16 -24.02
N LEU A 294 4.87 -9.15 -25.28
CA LEU A 294 4.14 -8.45 -26.35
C LEU A 294 2.78 -9.11 -26.63
N GLU A 295 2.71 -10.44 -26.56
CA GLU A 295 1.46 -11.17 -26.69
C GLU A 295 0.49 -10.89 -25.53
N PHE A 296 0.99 -10.61 -24.33
CA PHE A 296 0.18 -10.23 -23.17
C PHE A 296 -0.58 -8.91 -23.34
N LEU A 297 -0.15 -8.07 -24.28
CA LEU A 297 -0.87 -6.87 -24.73
C LEU A 297 -1.62 -7.07 -26.06
N GLY A 298 -1.64 -8.28 -26.61
CA GLY A 298 -2.30 -8.59 -27.87
C GLY A 298 -3.82 -8.53 -27.77
N GLU A 299 -4.49 -8.46 -28.93
CA GLU A 299 -5.96 -8.39 -29.01
C GLU A 299 -6.64 -9.57 -28.30
N ASN A 300 -6.06 -10.76 -28.42
CA ASN A 300 -6.57 -12.01 -27.83
C ASN A 300 -6.15 -12.23 -26.37
N ALA A 301 -5.35 -11.35 -25.77
CA ALA A 301 -4.93 -11.50 -24.38
C ALA A 301 -6.07 -11.20 -23.41
N ASP A 302 -6.10 -11.93 -22.31
CA ASP A 302 -7.08 -11.71 -21.24
C ASP A 302 -6.90 -10.32 -20.62
N ASN A 303 -8.02 -9.70 -20.25
CA ASN A 303 -8.04 -8.35 -19.67
C ASN A 303 -7.24 -8.28 -18.36
N GLU A 304 -7.24 -9.34 -17.55
CA GLU A 304 -6.50 -9.38 -16.29
C GLU A 304 -4.98 -9.32 -16.55
N VAL A 305 -4.49 -10.03 -17.58
CA VAL A 305 -3.08 -10.01 -17.97
C VAL A 305 -2.68 -8.62 -18.48
N LYS A 306 -3.51 -8.01 -19.34
CA LYS A 306 -3.29 -6.62 -19.82
C LYS A 306 -3.22 -5.64 -18.65
N ILE A 307 -4.18 -5.72 -17.71
CA ILE A 307 -4.22 -4.87 -16.53
C ILE A 307 -2.96 -5.08 -15.68
N LYS A 308 -2.55 -6.33 -15.45
CA LYS A 308 -1.36 -6.66 -14.67
C LYS A 308 -0.08 -6.10 -15.31
N PHE A 309 0.01 -6.18 -16.64
CA PHE A 309 1.11 -5.58 -17.40
C PHE A 309 1.16 -4.06 -17.20
N LEU A 310 0.02 -3.38 -17.37
CA LEU A 310 -0.08 -1.93 -17.21
C LEU A 310 0.27 -1.47 -15.78
N GLN A 311 -0.12 -2.24 -14.77
CA GLN A 311 0.20 -1.96 -13.37
C GLN A 311 1.70 -2.10 -13.07
N ASN A 312 2.40 -2.99 -13.78
CA ASN A 312 3.84 -3.24 -13.63
C ASN A 312 4.68 -2.51 -14.67
N ILE A 313 4.10 -1.59 -15.45
CA ILE A 313 4.77 -0.96 -16.61
C ILE A 313 6.12 -0.35 -16.25
N LEU A 314 6.24 0.21 -15.05
CA LEU A 314 7.46 0.85 -14.56
C LEU A 314 8.61 -0.13 -14.39
N ASN A 315 8.33 -1.32 -13.85
CA ASN A 315 9.33 -2.38 -13.75
C ASN A 315 9.65 -2.92 -15.14
N ILE A 316 8.65 -3.00 -16.03
CA ILE A 316 8.85 -3.56 -17.37
C ILE A 316 9.73 -2.67 -18.26
N TYR A 317 9.43 -1.38 -18.40
CA TYR A 317 10.16 -0.54 -19.36
C TYR A 317 11.64 -0.37 -19.01
N GLN A 318 12.01 -0.49 -17.72
CA GLN A 318 13.39 -0.33 -17.26
C GLN A 318 14.31 -1.48 -17.70
N PHE A 319 13.76 -2.70 -17.79
CA PHE A 319 14.55 -3.89 -18.13
C PHE A 319 14.53 -4.25 -19.61
N ILE A 320 13.64 -3.64 -20.42
CA ILE A 320 13.46 -4.03 -21.82
C ILE A 320 14.12 -3.02 -22.78
N PRO A 321 15.17 -3.42 -23.53
CA PRO A 321 15.74 -2.56 -24.57
C PRO A 321 14.72 -2.34 -25.71
N ASN A 322 14.76 -1.17 -26.34
CA ASN A 322 13.86 -0.79 -27.44
C ASN A 322 12.36 -0.84 -27.07
N PHE A 323 12.02 -0.61 -25.79
CA PHE A 323 10.65 -0.60 -25.31
C PHE A 323 9.71 0.30 -26.15
N SER A 324 10.21 1.48 -26.57
CA SER A 324 9.47 2.40 -27.43
C SER A 324 9.00 1.77 -28.73
N GLN A 325 9.86 1.01 -29.39
CA GLN A 325 9.59 0.40 -30.69
C GLN A 325 8.66 -0.80 -30.56
N LEU A 326 8.85 -1.61 -29.52
CA LEU A 326 8.14 -2.88 -29.34
C LEU A 326 6.77 -2.71 -28.69
N PHE A 327 6.70 -1.98 -27.57
CA PHE A 327 5.51 -1.97 -26.71
C PHE A 327 4.59 -0.77 -26.91
N ILE A 328 5.11 0.42 -27.24
CA ILE A 328 4.24 1.58 -27.42
C ILE A 328 3.16 1.36 -28.50
N PRO A 329 3.46 0.76 -29.67
CA PRO A 329 2.41 0.48 -30.66
C PRO A 329 1.29 -0.40 -30.08
N LYS A 330 1.61 -1.38 -29.23
CA LYS A 330 0.63 -2.24 -28.55
C LYS A 330 -0.20 -1.44 -27.54
N LEU A 331 0.45 -0.60 -26.73
CA LEU A 331 -0.25 0.28 -25.80
C LEU A 331 -1.21 1.23 -26.52
N LYS A 332 -0.81 1.77 -27.69
CA LYS A 332 -1.68 2.65 -28.51
C LYS A 332 -2.98 1.97 -28.92
N LEU A 333 -2.94 0.69 -29.29
CA LEU A 333 -4.15 -0.06 -29.63
C LEU A 333 -5.15 -0.12 -28.47
N LEU A 334 -4.67 -0.09 -27.21
CA LEU A 334 -5.52 -0.14 -26.02
C LEU A 334 -6.37 1.12 -25.80
N ILE A 335 -6.05 2.27 -26.43
CA ILE A 335 -6.92 3.46 -26.39
C ILE A 335 -8.30 3.14 -26.98
N LYS A 336 -8.35 2.32 -28.02
CA LYS A 336 -9.58 2.00 -28.74
C LYS A 336 -10.38 0.87 -28.08
N GLU A 337 -9.82 0.21 -27.07
CA GLU A 337 -10.53 -0.85 -26.37
C GLU A 337 -11.73 -0.33 -25.56
N LYS A 338 -12.81 -1.11 -25.53
CA LYS A 338 -14.05 -0.72 -24.83
C LYS A 338 -13.95 -0.87 -23.31
N GLY A 339 -12.99 -1.66 -22.81
CA GLY A 339 -12.85 -1.99 -21.40
C GLY A 339 -12.46 -0.78 -20.55
N ILE A 340 -13.38 -0.29 -19.72
CA ILE A 340 -13.15 0.87 -18.84
C ILE A 340 -11.97 0.66 -17.88
N GLN A 341 -11.80 -0.57 -17.38
CA GLN A 341 -10.69 -0.91 -16.47
C GLN A 341 -9.34 -0.84 -17.19
N ILE A 342 -9.26 -1.31 -18.43
CA ILE A 342 -8.04 -1.27 -19.24
C ILE A 342 -7.69 0.19 -19.53
N LYS A 343 -8.65 0.99 -20.00
CA LYS A 343 -8.44 2.44 -20.22
C LYS A 343 -7.93 3.17 -18.97
N ASN A 344 -8.51 2.86 -17.80
CA ASN A 344 -8.06 3.46 -16.55
C ASN A 344 -6.63 3.04 -16.19
N ASN A 345 -6.27 1.76 -16.31
CA ASN A 345 -4.90 1.31 -16.01
C ASN A 345 -3.91 1.79 -17.08
N LEU A 346 -4.35 1.95 -18.33
CA LEU A 346 -3.53 2.49 -19.41
C LEU A 346 -3.16 3.94 -19.14
N GLY A 347 -4.13 4.75 -18.73
CA GLY A 347 -3.86 6.13 -18.35
C GLY A 347 -2.93 6.25 -17.15
N ASP A 348 -3.07 5.38 -16.14
CA ASP A 348 -2.11 5.30 -15.03
C ASP A 348 -0.70 4.97 -15.53
N ALA A 349 -0.59 3.96 -16.40
CA ALA A 349 0.67 3.52 -16.97
C ALA A 349 1.35 4.67 -17.73
N ILE A 350 0.61 5.41 -18.55
CA ILE A 350 1.14 6.56 -19.30
C ILE A 350 1.56 7.70 -18.37
N ILE A 351 0.72 8.05 -17.37
CA ILE A 351 1.07 9.09 -16.39
C ILE A 351 2.35 8.72 -15.64
N ASN A 352 2.45 7.47 -15.19
CA ASN A 352 3.63 6.97 -14.50
C ASN A 352 4.87 7.04 -15.40
N LEU A 353 4.78 6.57 -16.65
CA LEU A 353 5.89 6.63 -17.61
C LEU A 353 6.31 8.08 -17.95
N LEU A 354 5.35 8.99 -18.10
CA LEU A 354 5.64 10.42 -18.27
C LEU A 354 6.38 11.00 -17.07
N GLN A 355 5.97 10.60 -15.86
CA GLN A 355 6.62 11.04 -14.63
C GLN A 355 8.01 10.45 -14.45
N GLU A 356 8.37 9.31 -15.06
CA GLU A 356 9.74 8.80 -15.00
C GLU A 356 10.78 9.71 -15.68
N GLY A 357 10.37 10.46 -16.71
CA GLY A 357 11.25 11.46 -17.34
C GLY A 357 12.31 10.89 -18.28
N ASN A 358 12.11 9.68 -18.82
CA ASN A 358 12.99 9.13 -19.85
C ASN A 358 12.83 9.92 -21.17
N ILE A 359 13.84 10.74 -21.48
CA ILE A 359 13.83 11.71 -22.60
C ILE A 359 13.49 11.06 -23.94
N ASP A 360 13.98 9.84 -24.19
CA ASP A 360 13.75 9.12 -25.45
C ASP A 360 12.28 8.69 -25.62
N LEU A 361 11.57 8.51 -24.51
CA LEU A 361 10.16 8.13 -24.49
C LEU A 361 9.22 9.32 -24.45
N LEU A 362 9.62 10.45 -23.85
CA LEU A 362 8.74 11.58 -23.55
C LEU A 362 7.95 12.05 -24.77
N LYS A 363 8.61 12.29 -25.92
CA LYS A 363 7.93 12.77 -27.14
C LYS A 363 6.83 11.83 -27.61
N ILE A 364 7.07 10.53 -27.53
CA ILE A 364 6.12 9.51 -27.97
C ILE A 364 4.96 9.42 -26.97
N LEU A 365 5.27 9.46 -25.68
CA LEU A 365 4.30 9.40 -24.59
C LEU A 365 3.41 10.64 -24.53
N GLU A 366 3.93 11.82 -24.86
CA GLU A 366 3.17 13.06 -24.97
C GLU A 366 2.06 12.95 -26.00
N SER A 367 2.42 12.58 -27.23
CA SER A 367 1.45 12.36 -28.32
C SER A 367 0.43 11.29 -27.94
N PHE A 368 0.88 10.24 -27.25
CA PHE A 368 0.01 9.16 -26.80
C PHE A 368 -0.96 9.60 -25.70
N PHE A 369 -0.51 10.44 -24.76
CA PHE A 369 -1.35 10.98 -23.71
C PHE A 369 -2.38 11.97 -24.26
N GLU A 370 -2.00 12.78 -25.25
CA GLU A 370 -2.93 13.65 -25.98
C GLU A 370 -4.05 12.85 -26.66
N GLU A 371 -3.70 11.80 -27.42
CA GLU A 371 -4.69 10.89 -28.05
C GLU A 371 -5.61 10.25 -27.01
N LEU A 372 -5.06 9.81 -25.86
CA LEU A 372 -5.86 9.25 -24.77
C LEU A 372 -6.85 10.28 -24.20
N LEU A 373 -6.42 11.53 -24.01
CA LEU A 373 -7.30 12.60 -23.52
C LEU A 373 -8.39 12.91 -24.54
N GLU A 374 -8.10 12.96 -25.84
CA GLU A 374 -9.10 13.23 -26.86
C GLU A 374 -10.20 12.15 -26.91
N GLU A 375 -9.81 10.87 -26.83
CA GLU A 375 -10.71 9.71 -26.84
C GLU A 375 -11.44 9.47 -25.49
N SER A 376 -11.05 10.18 -24.43
CA SER A 376 -11.63 10.00 -23.09
C SER A 376 -12.83 10.91 -22.83
N ASP A 377 -13.86 10.35 -22.20
CA ASP A 377 -14.98 11.13 -21.69
C ASP A 377 -14.60 11.95 -20.44
N ASN A 378 -15.49 12.87 -20.02
CA ASN A 378 -15.23 13.74 -18.86
C ASN A 378 -15.02 12.98 -17.54
N GLU A 379 -15.59 11.79 -17.37
CA GLU A 379 -15.42 10.99 -16.16
C GLU A 379 -14.10 10.24 -16.15
N GLN A 380 -13.65 9.75 -17.32
CA GLN A 380 -12.33 9.16 -17.51
C GLN A 380 -11.24 10.21 -17.29
N LYS A 381 -11.33 11.38 -17.92
CA LYS A 381 -10.39 12.49 -17.71
C LYS A 381 -10.28 12.89 -16.23
N PHE A 382 -11.41 12.97 -15.54
CA PHE A 382 -11.45 13.17 -14.09
C PHE A 382 -10.61 12.12 -13.34
N LYS A 383 -10.83 10.83 -13.63
CA LYS A 383 -10.10 9.73 -12.97
C LYS A 383 -8.60 9.80 -13.26
N LEU A 384 -8.20 10.15 -14.47
CA LEU A 384 -6.81 10.35 -14.87
C LEU A 384 -6.14 11.45 -14.05
N PHE A 385 -6.70 12.66 -14.06
CA PHE A 385 -6.11 13.80 -13.34
C PHE A 385 -6.07 13.60 -11.83
N LYS A 386 -7.04 12.87 -11.27
CA LYS A 386 -7.05 12.52 -9.85
C LYS A 386 -5.86 11.63 -9.45
N LYS A 387 -5.36 10.79 -10.37
CA LYS A 387 -4.30 9.81 -10.08
C LYS A 387 -2.89 10.36 -10.23
N ILE A 388 -2.72 11.51 -10.88
CA ILE A 388 -1.42 12.21 -10.90
C ILE A 388 -1.06 12.54 -9.45
N LYS A 389 0.00 11.92 -8.91
CA LYS A 389 0.46 12.15 -7.54
C LYS A 389 1.34 13.40 -7.44
N ASP A 390 2.29 13.53 -8.34
CA ASP A 390 3.24 14.66 -8.41
C ASP A 390 2.96 15.48 -9.68
N PHE A 391 2.19 16.57 -9.53
CA PHE A 391 1.87 17.48 -10.64
C PHE A 391 3.09 18.25 -11.13
N LYS A 392 4.09 18.49 -10.27
CA LYS A 392 5.31 19.21 -10.64
C LYS A 392 6.14 18.38 -11.62
N LYS A 393 6.46 17.15 -11.26
CA LYS A 393 7.20 16.23 -12.12
C LYS A 393 6.44 15.94 -13.41
N PHE A 394 5.12 15.78 -13.31
CA PHE A 394 4.26 15.58 -14.47
C PHE A 394 4.32 16.78 -15.42
N GLN A 395 4.12 18.00 -14.94
CA GLN A 395 4.09 19.21 -15.79
C GLN A 395 5.46 19.54 -16.39
N GLN A 396 6.57 19.29 -15.69
CA GLN A 396 7.93 19.55 -16.19
C GLN A 396 8.31 18.70 -17.42
N ASN A 397 7.72 17.51 -17.53
CA ASN A 397 8.01 16.56 -18.60
C ASN A 397 7.08 16.73 -19.82
N LEU A 398 6.24 17.77 -19.84
CA LEU A 398 5.26 18.01 -20.89
C LEU A 398 5.57 19.27 -21.70
N SER A 399 5.42 19.14 -23.01
CA SER A 399 5.44 20.25 -23.96
C SER A 399 4.23 21.16 -23.79
N SER A 400 4.38 22.41 -24.25
CA SER A 400 3.32 23.43 -24.20
C SER A 400 2.03 23.00 -24.90
N ASN A 401 2.14 22.19 -25.96
CA ASN A 401 0.98 21.69 -26.71
C ASN A 401 0.12 20.75 -25.83
N VAL A 402 0.74 19.79 -25.15
CA VAL A 402 0.02 18.85 -24.28
C VAL A 402 -0.57 19.58 -23.08
N ILE A 403 0.13 20.58 -22.53
CA ILE A 403 -0.41 21.44 -21.46
C ILE A 403 -1.70 22.15 -21.95
N GLN A 404 -1.71 22.67 -23.18
CA GLN A 404 -2.92 23.28 -23.76
C GLN A 404 -4.05 22.25 -23.95
N THR A 405 -3.75 21.01 -24.33
CA THR A 405 -4.75 19.93 -24.41
C THR A 405 -5.31 19.54 -23.02
N ILE A 406 -4.48 19.57 -21.98
CA ILE A 406 -4.92 19.41 -20.59
C ILE A 406 -5.86 20.56 -20.19
N ILE A 407 -5.52 21.81 -20.51
CA ILE A 407 -6.35 22.99 -20.21
C ILE A 407 -7.72 22.87 -20.89
N LYS A 408 -7.77 22.53 -22.19
CA LYS A 408 -9.03 22.25 -22.90
C LYS A 408 -9.82 21.10 -22.25
N SER A 409 -9.13 20.07 -21.77
CA SER A 409 -9.77 18.96 -21.05
C SER A 409 -10.37 19.41 -19.73
N ILE A 410 -9.69 20.28 -18.96
CA ILE A 410 -10.21 20.88 -17.73
C ILE A 410 -11.44 21.73 -18.04
N GLU A 411 -11.42 22.52 -19.11
CA GLU A 411 -12.57 23.30 -19.56
C GLU A 411 -13.78 22.40 -19.85
N ASN A 412 -13.58 21.31 -20.61
CA ASN A 412 -14.64 20.33 -20.91
C ASN A 412 -15.21 19.66 -19.65
N ILE A 413 -14.35 19.29 -18.69
CA ILE A 413 -14.73 18.69 -17.40
C ILE A 413 -15.54 19.69 -16.56
N SER A 414 -15.17 20.98 -16.61
CA SER A 414 -15.87 22.05 -15.89
C SER A 414 -17.33 22.21 -16.32
N GLN A 415 -17.68 21.79 -17.53
CA GLN A 415 -19.05 21.87 -18.07
C GLN A 415 -19.87 20.58 -17.85
N SER A 416 -19.32 19.60 -17.12
CA SER A 416 -19.98 18.31 -16.89
C SER A 416 -21.31 18.43 -16.14
N LYS A 417 -22.28 17.58 -16.49
CA LYS A 417 -23.57 17.45 -15.78
C LYS A 417 -23.38 17.04 -14.31
N LYS A 418 -22.35 16.24 -14.01
CA LYS A 418 -22.06 15.74 -12.66
C LYS A 418 -21.24 16.78 -11.88
N TRP A 419 -21.78 17.33 -10.80
CA TRP A 419 -21.11 18.37 -10.02
C TRP A 419 -19.73 17.95 -9.49
N ARG A 420 -19.56 16.67 -9.09
CA ARG A 420 -18.26 16.12 -8.65
C ARG A 420 -17.18 16.18 -9.73
N VAL A 421 -17.57 16.02 -11.00
CA VAL A 421 -16.65 16.13 -12.13
C VAL A 421 -16.25 17.59 -12.32
N ARG A 422 -17.20 18.54 -12.21
CA ARG A 422 -16.89 19.99 -12.25
C ARG A 422 -15.96 20.42 -11.11
N THR A 423 -16.18 19.95 -9.89
CA THR A 423 -15.27 20.18 -8.76
C THR A 423 -13.87 19.64 -9.03
N SER A 424 -13.74 18.56 -9.81
CA SER A 424 -12.41 18.09 -10.18
C SER A 424 -11.66 19.04 -11.11
N ALA A 425 -12.34 19.78 -11.99
CA ALA A 425 -11.67 20.79 -12.81
C ALA A 425 -10.98 21.82 -11.91
N LEU A 426 -11.68 22.31 -10.87
CA LEU A 426 -11.15 23.22 -9.87
C LEU A 426 -9.95 22.64 -9.12
N ASN A 427 -10.05 21.39 -8.67
CA ASN A 427 -8.95 20.70 -8.01
C ASN A 427 -7.74 20.57 -8.94
N THR A 428 -7.94 20.18 -10.20
CA THR A 428 -6.84 20.06 -11.17
C THR A 428 -6.17 21.41 -11.44
N ILE A 429 -6.93 22.50 -11.58
CA ILE A 429 -6.38 23.87 -11.69
C ILE A 429 -5.54 24.21 -10.46
N SER A 430 -6.09 23.99 -9.27
CA SER A 430 -5.39 24.29 -8.03
C SER A 430 -4.06 23.53 -7.93
N ARG A 431 -4.06 22.24 -8.29
CA ARG A 431 -2.85 21.40 -8.25
C ARG A 431 -1.83 21.82 -9.31
N LEU A 432 -2.26 22.13 -10.54
CA LEU A 432 -1.38 22.65 -11.58
C LEU A 432 -0.68 23.93 -11.14
N VAL A 433 -1.37 24.86 -10.50
CA VAL A 433 -0.76 26.14 -10.11
C VAL A 433 0.06 26.01 -8.82
N HIS A 434 -0.45 25.31 -7.81
CA HIS A 434 0.20 25.17 -6.50
C HIS A 434 1.29 24.10 -6.45
N GLU A 435 1.00 22.87 -6.88
CA GLU A 435 2.00 21.81 -6.80
C GLU A 435 3.10 22.01 -7.85
N ALA A 436 2.77 22.46 -9.07
CA ALA A 436 3.78 22.70 -10.10
C ALA A 436 4.56 24.02 -9.95
N ASN A 437 4.16 24.91 -9.01
CA ASN A 437 4.78 26.22 -8.78
C ASN A 437 4.87 27.08 -10.06
N LEU A 438 3.75 27.20 -10.78
CA LEU A 438 3.71 28.01 -12.00
C LEU A 438 4.01 29.48 -11.68
N GLN A 439 4.83 30.12 -12.51
CA GLN A 439 5.08 31.56 -12.44
C GLN A 439 3.89 32.34 -13.01
N GLN A 440 3.77 33.64 -12.67
CA GLN A 440 2.66 34.50 -13.09
C GLN A 440 2.41 34.49 -14.62
N ASN A 441 3.48 34.49 -15.42
CA ASN A 441 3.42 34.46 -16.88
C ASN A 441 3.04 33.09 -17.47
N GLN A 442 3.01 32.04 -16.65
CA GLN A 442 2.65 30.67 -17.04
C GLN A 442 1.21 30.31 -16.68
N VAL A 443 0.52 31.17 -15.91
CA VAL A 443 -0.88 30.95 -15.54
C VAL A 443 -1.77 31.25 -16.74
N ASP A 444 -2.50 30.24 -17.21
CA ASP A 444 -3.41 30.40 -18.33
C ASP A 444 -4.68 31.18 -17.91
N LYS A 445 -5.09 32.16 -18.73
CA LYS A 445 -6.26 33.01 -18.45
C LYS A 445 -7.57 32.22 -18.40
N THR A 446 -7.64 31.07 -19.08
CA THR A 446 -8.81 30.18 -19.05
C THR A 446 -9.12 29.67 -17.65
N PHE A 447 -8.13 29.55 -16.75
CA PHE A 447 -8.37 29.16 -15.37
C PHE A 447 -9.29 30.13 -14.65
N PHE A 448 -9.08 31.43 -14.82
CA PHE A 448 -9.94 32.45 -14.22
C PHE A 448 -11.35 32.44 -14.81
N GLN A 449 -11.48 32.20 -16.11
CA GLN A 449 -12.79 32.06 -16.77
C GLN A 449 -13.58 30.86 -16.26
N ILE A 450 -12.92 29.70 -16.13
CA ILE A 450 -13.52 28.48 -15.58
C ILE A 450 -14.00 28.72 -14.15
N ILE A 451 -13.15 29.29 -13.31
CA ILE A 451 -13.48 29.58 -11.91
C ILE A 451 -14.63 30.60 -11.83
N LYS A 452 -14.62 31.67 -12.64
CA LYS A 452 -15.70 32.67 -12.70
C LYS A 452 -17.03 32.05 -13.10
N ASN A 453 -17.02 31.10 -14.04
CA ASN A 453 -18.21 30.38 -14.44
C ASN A 453 -18.70 29.43 -13.33
N LEU A 454 -17.80 28.72 -12.65
CA LEU A 454 -18.15 27.80 -11.57
C LEU A 454 -18.55 28.50 -10.25
N LEU A 455 -18.14 29.76 -10.04
CA LEU A 455 -18.73 30.61 -9.00
C LEU A 455 -20.21 30.91 -9.24
N LYS A 456 -20.66 30.81 -10.50
CA LYS A 456 -22.07 30.95 -10.90
C LYS A 456 -22.83 29.61 -10.94
N ASP A 457 -22.20 28.53 -10.49
CA ASP A 457 -22.77 27.17 -10.56
C ASP A 457 -24.07 27.03 -9.75
N ASN A 458 -24.96 26.12 -10.15
CA ASN A 458 -26.20 25.86 -9.43
C ASN A 458 -25.98 25.12 -8.08
N THR A 459 -24.89 24.37 -7.96
CA THR A 459 -24.56 23.54 -6.80
C THR A 459 -23.69 24.34 -5.82
N ALA A 460 -24.10 24.38 -4.55
CA ALA A 460 -23.43 25.21 -3.53
C ALA A 460 -21.97 24.79 -3.28
N GLU A 461 -21.72 23.49 -3.28
CA GLU A 461 -20.38 22.90 -3.10
C GLU A 461 -19.44 23.32 -4.22
N VAL A 462 -19.91 23.38 -5.47
CA VAL A 462 -19.10 23.83 -6.61
C VAL A 462 -18.74 25.30 -6.46
N ARG A 463 -19.69 26.15 -6.06
CA ARG A 463 -19.41 27.58 -5.80
C ARG A 463 -18.39 27.77 -4.68
N LEU A 464 -18.53 27.02 -3.58
CA LEU A 464 -17.61 27.09 -2.44
C LEU A 464 -16.20 26.63 -2.82
N GLU A 465 -16.07 25.50 -3.52
CA GLU A 465 -14.77 25.02 -4.01
C GLU A 465 -14.16 26.01 -5.00
N SER A 466 -14.95 26.67 -5.85
CA SER A 466 -14.44 27.70 -6.78
C SER A 466 -13.76 28.85 -6.02
N ALA A 467 -14.40 29.31 -4.94
CA ALA A 467 -13.85 30.37 -4.11
C ALA A 467 -12.57 29.93 -3.36
N LYS A 468 -12.52 28.67 -2.88
CA LYS A 468 -11.30 28.10 -2.27
C LYS A 468 -10.16 27.99 -3.28
N THR A 469 -10.44 27.56 -4.50
CA THR A 469 -9.45 27.48 -5.58
C THR A 469 -8.85 28.86 -5.85
N LEU A 470 -9.64 29.95 -5.86
CA LEU A 470 -9.09 31.31 -5.96
C LEU A 470 -8.13 31.65 -4.83
N GLY A 471 -8.48 31.30 -3.60
CA GLY A 471 -7.58 31.50 -2.46
C GLY A 471 -6.25 30.76 -2.62
N LEU A 472 -6.29 29.52 -3.09
CA LEU A 472 -5.08 28.73 -3.35
C LEU A 472 -4.24 29.32 -4.49
N LEU A 473 -4.86 29.83 -5.55
CA LEU A 473 -4.17 30.57 -6.60
C LEU A 473 -3.52 31.84 -6.07
N ALA A 474 -4.27 32.65 -5.32
CA ALA A 474 -3.80 33.92 -4.77
C ALA A 474 -2.59 33.74 -3.84
N LYS A 475 -2.54 32.64 -3.07
CA LYS A 475 -1.42 32.32 -2.18
C LYS A 475 -0.10 32.05 -2.89
N ASN A 476 -0.11 31.68 -4.17
CA ASN A 476 1.11 31.38 -4.92
C ASN A 476 1.77 32.61 -5.52
N PHE A 477 1.10 33.77 -5.51
CA PHE A 477 1.57 34.98 -6.16
C PHE A 477 1.72 36.14 -5.17
N PRO A 478 2.60 37.10 -5.46
CA PRO A 478 2.65 38.38 -4.77
C PRO A 478 1.29 39.06 -4.66
N PRO A 479 1.01 39.81 -3.58
CA PRO A 479 -0.28 40.44 -3.36
C PRO A 479 -0.78 41.31 -4.51
N GLU A 480 0.11 41.99 -5.22
CA GLU A 480 -0.21 42.86 -6.35
C GLU A 480 -0.87 42.08 -7.49
N PHE A 481 -0.49 40.82 -7.69
CA PHE A 481 -1.08 39.98 -8.72
C PHE A 481 -2.56 39.70 -8.43
N THR A 482 -2.85 39.33 -7.18
CA THR A 482 -4.22 39.09 -6.73
C THR A 482 -5.08 40.36 -6.83
N GLN A 483 -4.52 41.50 -6.41
CA GLN A 483 -5.19 42.81 -6.42
C GLN A 483 -5.50 43.33 -7.82
N ASN A 484 -4.57 43.14 -8.76
CA ASN A 484 -4.64 43.76 -10.09
C ASN A 484 -5.25 42.83 -11.15
N PHE A 485 -5.15 41.51 -10.98
CA PHE A 485 -5.54 40.55 -12.02
C PHE A 485 -6.54 39.50 -11.57
N ILE A 486 -6.54 39.07 -10.30
CA ILE A 486 -7.49 38.04 -9.84
C ILE A 486 -8.81 38.67 -9.42
N LEU A 487 -8.81 39.54 -8.41
CA LEU A 487 -10.05 40.10 -7.85
C LEU A 487 -10.90 40.90 -8.86
N PRO A 488 -10.32 41.75 -9.73
CA PRO A 488 -11.11 42.57 -10.65
C PRO A 488 -12.02 41.75 -11.58
N GLU A 489 -11.62 40.53 -11.95
CA GLU A 489 -12.41 39.63 -12.80
C GLU A 489 -13.78 39.25 -12.18
N PHE A 490 -13.92 39.38 -10.86
CA PHE A 490 -15.11 38.98 -10.11
C PHE A 490 -15.95 40.18 -9.61
N TYR A 491 -15.54 41.42 -9.88
CA TYR A 491 -16.23 42.61 -9.37
C TYR A 491 -17.68 42.75 -9.84
N GLU A 492 -17.99 42.31 -11.07
CA GLU A 492 -19.36 42.28 -11.58
C GLU A 492 -20.32 41.44 -10.71
N LEU A 493 -19.80 40.49 -9.92
CA LEU A 493 -20.61 39.55 -9.15
C LEU A 493 -21.18 40.18 -7.88
N PHE A 494 -20.53 41.22 -7.33
CA PHE A 494 -20.99 41.89 -6.10
C PHE A 494 -22.28 42.68 -6.30
N GLU A 495 -22.52 43.19 -7.51
CA GLU A 495 -23.70 43.99 -7.86
C GLU A 495 -24.82 43.15 -8.50
N ASN A 496 -24.69 41.82 -8.50
CA ASN A 496 -25.65 40.95 -9.17
C ASN A 496 -26.98 40.84 -8.40
N ASN A 497 -28.12 40.85 -9.11
CA ASN A 497 -29.44 40.67 -8.49
C ASN A 497 -29.60 39.32 -7.76
N ASN A 498 -28.94 38.27 -8.26
CA ASN A 498 -28.97 36.95 -7.63
C ASN A 498 -27.99 36.89 -6.44
N TYR A 499 -28.55 36.73 -5.23
CA TYR A 499 -27.76 36.68 -4.00
C TYR A 499 -26.76 35.51 -3.96
N LEU A 500 -27.03 34.40 -4.68
CA LEU A 500 -26.10 33.27 -4.76
C LEU A 500 -24.80 33.61 -5.49
N LEU A 501 -24.86 34.58 -6.42
CA LEU A 501 -23.69 35.09 -7.12
C LEU A 501 -22.92 36.08 -6.24
N ARG A 502 -23.65 36.97 -5.56
CA ARG A 502 -23.05 37.92 -4.61
C ARG A 502 -22.33 37.19 -3.47
N ILE A 503 -22.96 36.20 -2.85
CA ILE A 503 -22.35 35.43 -1.75
C ILE A 503 -21.10 34.66 -2.23
N GLY A 504 -21.10 34.15 -3.46
CA GLY A 504 -19.92 33.55 -4.09
C GLY A 504 -18.76 34.54 -4.23
N ALA A 505 -19.05 35.78 -4.63
CA ALA A 505 -18.06 36.86 -4.72
C ALA A 505 -17.44 37.20 -3.36
N PHE A 506 -18.26 37.26 -2.30
CA PHE A 506 -17.76 37.46 -0.93
C PHE A 506 -16.94 36.27 -0.43
N PHE A 507 -17.28 35.03 -0.79
CA PHE A 507 -16.40 33.90 -0.51
C PHE A 507 -15.04 34.03 -1.21
N SER A 508 -14.98 34.55 -2.43
CA SER A 508 -13.71 34.81 -3.11
C SER A 508 -12.83 35.80 -2.32
N ILE A 509 -13.42 36.86 -1.74
CA ILE A 509 -12.68 37.75 -0.82
C ILE A 509 -12.20 36.96 0.40
N LYS A 510 -13.09 36.21 1.06
CA LYS A 510 -12.76 35.43 2.26
C LYS A 510 -11.53 34.56 2.07
N TYR A 511 -11.42 33.86 0.94
CA TYR A 511 -10.31 32.95 0.70
C TYR A 511 -9.05 33.62 0.15
N THR A 512 -9.15 34.83 -0.39
CA THR A 512 -7.99 35.58 -0.94
C THR A 512 -7.45 36.64 0.01
N ILE A 513 -8.15 36.96 1.10
CA ILE A 513 -7.86 38.09 2.00
C ILE A 513 -6.43 38.07 2.56
N GLN A 514 -5.90 36.88 2.89
CA GLN A 514 -4.53 36.70 3.40
C GLN A 514 -3.46 36.98 2.34
N SER A 515 -3.84 37.06 1.07
CA SER A 515 -2.96 37.33 -0.08
C SER A 515 -3.11 38.77 -0.58
N LEU A 516 -3.72 39.66 0.20
CA LEU A 516 -3.87 41.08 -0.14
C LEU A 516 -3.00 41.94 0.79
N SER A 517 -2.57 43.11 0.29
CA SER A 517 -1.86 44.08 1.12
C SER A 517 -2.83 44.76 2.09
N GLN A 518 -2.30 45.14 3.25
CA GLN A 518 -3.08 45.85 4.27
C GLN A 518 -3.73 47.12 3.72
N SER A 519 -3.01 47.89 2.88
CA SER A 519 -3.53 49.11 2.25
C SER A 519 -4.71 48.83 1.32
N TYR A 520 -4.64 47.77 0.53
CA TYR A 520 -5.74 47.37 -0.36
C TYR A 520 -6.98 46.93 0.40
N ILE A 521 -6.79 46.25 1.53
CA ILE A 521 -7.90 45.81 2.38
C ILE A 521 -8.65 47.01 2.96
N PHE A 522 -7.93 47.98 3.53
CA PHE A 522 -8.55 49.15 4.18
C PHE A 522 -9.07 50.22 3.21
N THR A 523 -8.77 50.09 1.92
CA THR A 523 -9.31 50.98 0.88
C THR A 523 -10.38 50.26 0.06
N GLN A 524 -9.99 49.32 -0.80
CA GLN A 524 -10.88 48.68 -1.76
C GLN A 524 -11.80 47.62 -1.15
N ILE A 525 -11.25 46.71 -0.32
CA ILE A 525 -12.06 45.62 0.27
C ILE A 525 -13.04 46.17 1.29
N LYS A 526 -12.65 47.19 2.06
CA LYS A 526 -13.52 47.86 3.03
C LYS A 526 -14.84 48.32 2.38
N ASP A 527 -14.77 48.99 1.22
CA ASP A 527 -15.97 49.46 0.51
C ASP A 527 -16.90 48.30 0.13
N LEU A 528 -16.33 47.15 -0.27
CA LEU A 528 -17.11 45.94 -0.56
C LEU A 528 -17.74 45.34 0.71
N LEU A 529 -17.03 45.35 1.84
CA LEU A 529 -17.56 44.89 3.12
C LEU A 529 -18.70 45.78 3.62
N GLU A 530 -18.59 47.10 3.48
CA GLU A 530 -19.66 48.05 3.82
C GLU A 530 -20.92 47.78 2.98
N LYS A 531 -20.76 47.57 1.67
CA LYS A 531 -21.87 47.16 0.79
C LYS A 531 -22.49 45.83 1.23
N GLY A 532 -21.68 44.83 1.54
CA GLY A 532 -22.16 43.52 1.99
C GLY A 532 -22.86 43.56 3.34
N ALA A 533 -22.44 44.45 4.25
CA ALA A 533 -23.05 44.60 5.57
C ALA A 533 -24.49 45.13 5.51
N ILE A 534 -24.83 45.91 4.47
CA ILE A 534 -26.18 46.43 4.25
C ILE A 534 -27.02 45.58 3.28
N ASP A 535 -26.50 44.43 2.81
CA ASP A 535 -27.24 43.55 1.88
C ASP A 535 -28.59 43.12 2.50
N LYS A 536 -29.61 42.94 1.67
CA LYS A 536 -30.93 42.49 2.15
C LYS A 536 -30.91 41.04 2.63
N VAL A 537 -29.92 40.24 2.23
CA VAL A 537 -29.83 38.81 2.53
C VAL A 537 -28.89 38.56 3.71
N PRO A 538 -29.40 38.02 4.84
CA PRO A 538 -28.59 37.76 6.05
C PRO A 538 -27.34 36.90 5.80
N ASN A 539 -27.43 35.89 4.92
CA ASN A 539 -26.30 35.02 4.61
C ASN A 539 -25.09 35.76 4.06
N ILE A 540 -25.29 36.85 3.30
CA ILE A 540 -24.18 37.68 2.80
C ILE A 540 -23.50 38.41 3.97
N LYS A 541 -24.30 38.97 4.89
CA LYS A 541 -23.78 39.62 6.10
C LYS A 541 -22.99 38.65 6.99
N ILE A 542 -23.44 37.40 7.09
CA ILE A 542 -22.71 36.35 7.81
C ILE A 542 -21.33 36.11 7.17
N VAL A 543 -21.23 36.08 5.85
CA VAL A 543 -19.94 35.95 5.16
C VAL A 543 -19.07 37.19 5.36
N VAL A 544 -19.65 38.40 5.35
CA VAL A 544 -18.93 39.64 5.70
C VAL A 544 -18.31 39.54 7.10
N LEU A 545 -19.07 39.05 8.09
CA LEU A 545 -18.55 38.82 9.44
C LEU A 545 -17.41 37.81 9.47
N GLU A 546 -17.47 36.74 8.66
CA GLU A 546 -16.36 35.77 8.53
C GLU A 546 -15.11 36.39 7.91
N ILE A 547 -15.27 37.27 6.92
CA ILE A 547 -14.15 37.99 6.32
C ILE A 547 -13.52 38.92 7.35
N ILE A 548 -14.33 39.68 8.09
CA ILE A 548 -13.86 40.57 9.16
C ILE A 548 -13.08 39.78 10.21
N GLU A 549 -13.60 38.63 10.64
CA GLU A 549 -12.92 37.75 11.58
C GLU A 549 -11.56 37.29 11.03
N GLU A 550 -11.47 36.95 9.74
CA GLU A 550 -10.22 36.55 9.09
C GLU A 550 -9.21 37.71 9.01
N ILE A 551 -9.68 38.92 8.70
CA ILE A 551 -8.83 40.13 8.69
C ILE A 551 -8.26 40.39 10.08
N ILE A 552 -9.10 40.32 11.13
CA ILE A 552 -8.66 40.55 12.51
C ILE A 552 -7.64 39.49 12.94
N LYS A 553 -7.87 38.22 12.59
CA LYS A 553 -6.91 37.13 12.87
C LYS A 553 -5.57 37.36 12.17
N HIS A 554 -5.57 37.90 10.95
CA HIS A 554 -4.36 38.06 10.15
C HIS A 554 -3.54 39.32 10.52
N PHE A 555 -4.20 40.45 10.82
CA PHE A 555 -3.52 41.74 11.07
C PHE A 555 -3.52 42.20 12.53
N GLY A 556 -4.30 41.54 13.39
CA GLY A 556 -4.48 41.89 14.81
C GLY A 556 -5.48 43.02 15.04
N ALA A 557 -6.13 43.00 16.21
CA ALA A 557 -7.18 43.94 16.60
C ALA A 557 -6.78 45.42 16.42
N ASN A 558 -5.60 45.80 16.92
CA ASN A 558 -5.12 47.20 16.94
C ASN A 558 -4.92 47.83 15.56
N ASN A 559 -4.86 47.03 14.50
CA ASN A 559 -4.64 47.49 13.14
C ASN A 559 -5.94 47.55 12.32
N THR A 560 -7.11 47.30 12.93
CA THR A 560 -8.39 47.08 12.22
C THR A 560 -9.52 48.03 12.62
N ASP A 561 -9.22 49.16 13.28
CA ASP A 561 -10.20 50.16 13.78
C ASP A 561 -11.26 50.57 12.75
N ASN A 562 -10.86 50.73 11.49
CA ASN A 562 -11.77 51.12 10.40
C ASN A 562 -12.80 50.03 10.03
N ILE A 563 -12.57 48.77 10.40
CA ILE A 563 -13.46 47.63 10.15
C ILE A 563 -14.39 47.38 11.35
N TYR A 564 -13.99 47.76 12.57
CA TYR A 564 -14.82 47.64 13.78
C TYR A 564 -16.14 48.40 13.67
N GLN A 565 -16.19 49.50 12.91
CA GLN A 565 -17.44 50.23 12.67
C GLN A 565 -18.49 49.35 11.97
N ILE A 566 -18.07 48.57 10.97
CA ILE A 566 -18.94 47.63 10.25
C ILE A 566 -19.46 46.55 11.20
N LEU A 567 -18.56 46.00 12.02
CA LEU A 567 -18.87 44.96 13.01
C LEU A 567 -19.86 45.44 14.08
N ASN A 568 -19.67 46.66 14.60
CA ASN A 568 -20.58 47.29 15.58
C ASN A 568 -21.97 47.56 15.00
N ASN A 569 -22.07 47.89 13.71
CA ASN A 569 -23.34 48.06 13.03
C ASN A 569 -24.07 46.72 12.88
N LEU A 570 -23.36 45.66 12.48
CA LEU A 570 -23.93 44.31 12.36
C LEU A 570 -24.32 43.68 13.72
N ALA A 571 -23.70 44.11 14.83
CA ALA A 571 -24.13 43.74 16.19
C ALA A 571 -25.52 44.29 16.58
N LYS A 572 -26.08 45.20 15.76
CA LYS A 572 -27.43 45.75 15.89
C LYS A 572 -28.36 45.29 14.77
N ASP A 573 -27.96 44.28 13.98
CA ASP A 573 -28.77 43.78 12.88
C ASP A 573 -30.11 43.19 13.36
N LYS A 574 -31.12 43.25 12.48
CA LYS A 574 -32.45 42.70 12.74
C LYS A 574 -32.45 41.17 12.68
N ASP A 575 -31.57 40.59 11.87
CA ASP A 575 -31.39 39.14 11.82
C ASP A 575 -30.61 38.67 13.05
N ASN A 576 -31.20 37.73 13.80
CA ASN A 576 -30.63 37.27 15.07
C ASN A 576 -29.30 36.50 14.88
N GLN A 577 -29.12 35.76 13.79
CA GLN A 577 -27.87 35.03 13.54
C GLN A 577 -26.73 35.99 13.22
N VAL A 578 -26.98 36.99 12.39
CA VAL A 578 -26.02 38.07 12.07
C VAL A 578 -25.62 38.80 13.36
N LYS A 579 -26.61 39.24 14.15
CA LYS A 579 -26.40 39.93 15.41
C LYS A 579 -25.56 39.11 16.39
N GLN A 580 -25.92 37.85 16.62
CA GLN A 580 -25.22 36.98 17.56
C GLN A 580 -23.77 36.72 17.14
N LYS A 581 -23.53 36.48 15.84
CA LYS A 581 -22.17 36.28 15.32
C LYS A 581 -21.31 37.54 15.44
N ALA A 582 -21.86 38.72 15.14
CA ALA A 582 -21.15 39.99 15.31
C ALA A 582 -20.76 40.25 16.78
N ILE A 583 -21.70 40.03 17.71
CA ILE A 583 -21.43 40.15 19.16
C ILE A 583 -20.36 39.15 19.61
N TYR A 584 -20.42 37.91 19.11
CA TYR A 584 -19.42 36.90 19.42
C TYR A 584 -18.01 37.33 18.96
N ILE A 585 -17.86 37.83 17.73
CA ILE A 585 -16.57 38.31 17.22
C ILE A 585 -16.06 39.48 18.06
N LEU A 586 -16.92 40.45 18.44
CA LEU A 586 -16.53 41.58 19.30
C LEU A 586 -16.01 41.12 20.67
N LYS A 587 -16.63 40.11 21.28
CA LYS A 587 -16.21 39.56 22.58
C LYS A 587 -14.86 38.86 22.54
N GLN A 588 -14.46 38.31 21.40
CA GLN A 588 -13.16 37.64 21.23
C GLN A 588 -11.99 38.63 21.09
N GLN A 589 -12.27 39.93 20.97
CA GLN A 589 -11.27 40.99 20.80
C GLN A 589 -11.07 41.86 22.05
N GLN A 590 -11.85 41.59 23.11
CA GLN A 590 -11.70 42.17 24.45
C GLN A 590 -10.87 41.20 25.30
#